data_AF-A0A1H7PDA0-F1
#
_entry.id   AF-A0A1H7PDA0-F1
#
_cell.length_a   1.000
_cell.length_b   1.000
_cell.length_c   1.000
_cell.angle_alpha   90.00
_cell.angle_beta   90.00
_cell.angle_gamma   90.00
#
_symmetry.space_group_name_H-M   'P 1'
#
loop_
_entity.id
_entity.type
_entity.pdbx_description
1 polymer ?
#
loop_
_entity_poly.entity_id
_entity_poly.type
_entity_poly.pdbx_seq_one_letter_code
_entity_poly.pdbx_strand_id
1 'polypeptide(L)'
;MEWSEQAQQAEQSGDWDAAVSLVSAHAECYSTDHYAHDNHLWHMDLLARADRLTELSELARTDVHARRRLNRSLRSRGMETMLRERAEDGDRDALYCLVRRLCETSRTEQARHTVAEIAPENQHAQEIIIAAEASFSQGA
;
A
#
# COMPACT_ATOMS: atom_id res chain seq x y z
N MET A 1 31.40 -5.82 -8.72
CA MET A 1 30.10 -6.24 -8.19
C MET A 1 29.09 -5.27 -8.75
N GLU A 2 28.13 -5.75 -9.51
CA GLU A 2 27.10 -4.90 -10.12
C GLU A 2 26.29 -4.20 -9.00
N TRP A 3 25.80 -2.99 -9.26
CA TRP A 3 25.07 -2.21 -8.26
C TRP A 3 23.84 -2.97 -7.71
N SER A 4 23.21 -3.78 -8.56
CA SER A 4 22.03 -4.58 -8.22
C SER A 4 22.37 -5.73 -7.28
N GLU A 5 23.54 -6.35 -7.43
CA GLU A 5 24.06 -7.38 -6.51
C GLU A 5 24.36 -6.76 -5.14
N GLN A 6 24.95 -5.55 -5.12
CA GLN A 6 25.20 -4.81 -3.87
C GLN A 6 23.91 -4.44 -3.16
N ALA A 7 22.89 -3.98 -3.91
CA ALA A 7 21.58 -3.66 -3.36
C ALA A 7 20.88 -4.89 -2.77
N GLN A 8 20.98 -6.05 -3.42
CA GLN A 8 20.44 -7.31 -2.89
C GLN A 8 21.16 -7.74 -1.62
N GLN A 9 22.48 -7.60 -1.53
CA GLN A 9 23.24 -7.91 -0.32
C GLN A 9 22.88 -6.96 0.83
N ALA A 10 22.73 -5.66 0.56
CA ALA A 10 22.27 -4.68 1.52
C ALA A 10 20.85 -5.03 2.03
N GLU A 11 19.94 -5.38 1.13
CA GLU A 11 18.59 -5.81 1.49
C GLU A 11 18.58 -7.06 2.39
N GLN A 12 19.39 -8.07 2.05
CA GLN A 12 19.49 -9.32 2.81
C GLN A 12 20.11 -9.12 4.20
N SER A 13 21.01 -8.16 4.34
CA SER A 13 21.64 -7.80 5.62
C SER A 13 20.81 -6.82 6.47
N GLY A 14 19.71 -6.30 5.91
CA GLY A 14 18.88 -5.29 6.56
C GLY A 14 19.48 -3.88 6.53
N ASP A 15 20.52 -3.65 5.72
CA ASP A 15 21.04 -2.31 5.44
C ASP A 15 20.11 -1.60 4.45
N TRP A 16 18.99 -1.13 4.99
CA TRP A 16 17.92 -0.52 4.20
C TRP A 16 18.35 0.79 3.55
N ASP A 17 19.23 1.56 4.18
CA ASP A 17 19.71 2.83 3.63
C ASP A 17 20.57 2.59 2.39
N ALA A 18 21.51 1.64 2.45
CA ALA A 18 22.30 1.27 1.29
C ALA A 18 21.44 0.68 0.18
N ALA A 19 20.52 -0.24 0.51
CA ALA A 19 19.61 -0.84 -0.48
C ALA A 19 18.75 0.22 -1.19
N VAL A 20 18.10 1.11 -0.43
CA VAL A 20 17.26 2.18 -0.99
C VAL A 20 18.10 3.10 -1.87
N SER A 21 19.24 3.59 -1.37
CA SER A 21 20.09 4.51 -2.13
C SER A 21 20.61 3.93 -3.44
N LEU A 22 20.97 2.64 -3.45
CA LEU A 22 21.45 1.96 -4.65
C LEU A 22 20.33 1.79 -5.68
N VAL A 23 19.16 1.31 -5.27
CA VAL A 23 18.05 1.06 -6.20
C VAL A 23 17.43 2.37 -6.71
N SER A 24 17.27 3.37 -5.85
CA SER A 24 16.63 4.64 -6.23
C SER A 24 17.40 5.39 -7.31
N ALA A 25 18.72 5.22 -7.40
CA ALA A 25 19.56 5.84 -8.41
C ALA A 25 19.28 5.30 -9.83
N HIS A 26 18.62 4.15 -9.94
CA HIS A 26 18.30 3.48 -11.20
C HIS A 26 16.80 3.29 -11.42
N ALA A 27 15.96 3.96 -10.61
CA ALA A 27 14.52 3.82 -10.59
C ALA A 27 13.80 4.97 -11.30
N GLU A 28 12.86 4.64 -12.20
CA GLU A 28 12.01 5.63 -12.86
C GLU A 28 10.58 5.12 -13.09
N CYS A 29 9.59 5.80 -12.52
CA CYS A 29 8.19 5.35 -12.48
C CYS A 29 7.54 5.15 -13.85
N TYR A 30 7.83 6.00 -14.84
CA TYR A 30 7.21 5.95 -16.16
C TYR A 30 8.23 5.77 -17.28
N SER A 31 9.34 5.10 -16.98
CA SER A 31 10.38 4.83 -17.97
C SER A 31 9.87 3.92 -19.08
N THR A 32 10.34 4.16 -20.30
CA THR A 32 10.20 3.19 -21.40
C THR A 32 11.20 2.05 -21.29
N ASP A 33 12.24 2.20 -20.46
CA ASP A 33 13.13 1.12 -20.06
C ASP A 33 12.45 0.28 -18.96
N HIS A 34 12.14 -0.97 -19.28
CA HIS A 34 11.48 -1.87 -18.34
C HIS A 34 12.34 -2.16 -17.11
N TYR A 35 13.67 -2.13 -17.21
CA TYR A 35 14.55 -2.31 -16.05
C TYR A 35 14.46 -1.13 -15.08
N ALA A 36 14.42 0.09 -15.60
CA ALA A 36 14.28 1.29 -14.77
C ALA A 36 12.91 1.34 -14.07
N HIS A 37 11.85 0.88 -14.74
CA HIS A 37 10.53 0.73 -14.12
C HIS A 37 10.52 -0.39 -13.05
N ASP A 38 11.13 -1.55 -13.32
CA ASP A 38 11.23 -2.63 -12.34
C ASP A 38 12.01 -2.21 -11.10
N ASN A 39 13.10 -1.45 -11.27
CA ASN A 39 13.84 -0.84 -10.18
C ASN A 39 12.98 0.13 -9.37
N HIS A 40 12.08 0.87 -10.03
CA HIS A 40 11.12 1.73 -9.32
C HIS A 40 10.17 0.94 -8.44
N LEU A 41 9.63 -0.17 -8.94
CA LEU A 41 8.80 -1.07 -8.13
C LEU A 41 9.60 -1.63 -6.95
N TRP A 42 10.85 -2.03 -7.17
CA TRP A 42 11.74 -2.50 -6.12
C TRP A 42 12.02 -1.42 -5.07
N HIS A 43 12.27 -0.18 -5.50
CA HIS A 43 12.46 0.95 -4.58
C HIS A 43 11.25 1.16 -3.67
N MET A 44 10.02 1.17 -4.21
CA MET A 44 8.80 1.27 -3.38
C MET A 44 8.71 0.09 -2.40
N ASP A 45 9.10 -1.09 -2.85
CA ASP A 45 9.10 -2.30 -2.05
C ASP A 45 10.08 -2.24 -0.88
N LEU A 46 11.27 -1.67 -1.09
CA LEU A 46 12.29 -1.42 -0.05
C LEU A 46 11.80 -0.42 0.98
N LEU A 47 11.26 0.74 0.56
CA LEU A 47 10.74 1.75 1.49
C LEU A 47 9.67 1.17 2.43
N ALA A 48 8.77 0.35 1.88
CA ALA A 48 7.71 -0.29 2.67
C ALA A 48 8.22 -1.33 3.68
N ARG A 49 9.29 -2.06 3.32
CA ARG A 49 9.92 -3.07 4.19
C ARG A 49 10.78 -2.44 5.26
N ALA A 50 11.44 -1.33 4.94
CA ALA A 50 12.24 -0.52 5.85
C ALA A 50 11.40 0.36 6.80
N ASP A 51 10.07 0.28 6.74
CA ASP A 51 9.13 1.11 7.51
C ASP A 51 9.29 2.62 7.28
N ARG A 52 9.82 3.02 6.11
CA ARG A 52 10.03 4.43 5.71
C ARG A 52 8.74 5.04 5.17
N LEU A 53 7.69 5.00 5.99
CA LEU A 53 6.34 5.41 5.60
C LEU A 53 6.24 6.91 5.26
N THR A 54 7.06 7.76 5.88
CA THR A 54 7.12 9.20 5.57
C THR A 54 7.54 9.43 4.12
N GLU A 55 8.66 8.84 3.69
CA GLU A 55 9.16 8.96 2.32
C GLU A 55 8.19 8.35 1.31
N LEU A 56 7.62 7.19 1.65
CA LEU A 56 6.61 6.58 0.80
C LEU A 56 5.34 7.45 0.69
N SER A 57 4.99 8.20 1.74
CA SER A 57 3.88 9.16 1.74
C SER A 57 4.15 10.38 0.88
N GLU A 58 5.38 10.89 0.88
CA GLU A 58 5.79 12.00 0.01
C GLU A 58 5.69 11.60 -1.47
N LEU A 59 6.23 10.42 -1.83
CA LEU A 59 6.16 9.88 -3.18
C LEU A 59 4.71 9.63 -3.61
N ALA A 60 3.88 9.06 -2.72
CA ALA A 60 2.47 8.73 -2.98
C ALA A 60 1.59 9.93 -3.40
N ARG A 61 2.06 11.17 -3.22
CA ARG A 61 1.37 12.37 -3.70
C ARG A 61 1.31 12.44 -5.22
N THR A 62 2.32 11.91 -5.91
CA THR A 62 2.44 11.96 -7.38
C THR A 62 2.60 10.59 -8.02
N ASP A 63 2.97 9.58 -7.22
CA ASP A 63 3.28 8.24 -7.69
C ASP A 63 2.21 7.22 -7.27
N VAL A 64 1.61 6.56 -8.27
CA VAL A 64 0.54 5.58 -8.05
C VAL A 64 1.06 4.27 -7.42
N HIS A 65 2.30 3.88 -7.69
CA HIS A 65 2.91 2.67 -7.14
C HIS A 65 3.27 2.90 -5.66
N ALA A 66 3.85 4.06 -5.34
CA ALA A 66 4.09 4.48 -3.96
C ALA A 66 2.79 4.51 -3.16
N ARG A 67 1.73 5.11 -3.70
CA ARG A 67 0.40 5.18 -3.07
C ARG A 67 -0.18 3.81 -2.74
N ARG A 68 -0.19 2.89 -3.73
CA ARG A 68 -0.65 1.51 -3.51
C ARG A 68 0.20 0.78 -2.47
N ARG A 69 1.52 0.96 -2.52
CA ARG A 69 2.45 0.32 -1.59
C ARG A 69 2.27 0.83 -0.16
N LEU A 70 2.05 2.14 0.00
CA LEU A 70 1.73 2.77 1.27
C LEU A 70 0.41 2.22 1.84
N ASN A 71 -0.67 2.27 1.08
CA ASN A 71 -1.99 1.81 1.56
C ASN A 71 -1.97 0.34 1.99
N ARG A 72 -1.27 -0.53 1.24
CA ARG A 72 -1.05 -1.93 1.66
C ARG A 72 -0.26 -2.04 2.97
N SER A 73 0.79 -1.22 3.12
CA SER A 73 1.64 -1.19 4.32
C SER A 73 0.89 -0.70 5.56
N LEU A 74 0.03 0.31 5.39
CA LEU A 74 -0.83 0.82 6.45
C LEU A 74 -1.88 -0.23 6.87
N ARG A 75 -2.49 -0.93 5.90
CA ARG A 75 -3.44 -2.02 6.20
C ARG A 75 -2.78 -3.16 6.98
N SER A 76 -1.62 -3.64 6.53
CA SER A 76 -0.95 -4.76 7.19
C SER A 76 -0.54 -4.44 8.63
N ARG A 77 -0.28 -3.16 8.92
CA ARG A 77 0.05 -2.63 10.24
C ARG A 77 -1.17 -2.20 11.07
N GLY A 78 -2.38 -2.25 10.52
CA GLY A 78 -3.59 -1.80 11.21
C GLY A 78 -3.66 -0.29 11.44
N MET A 79 -2.98 0.52 10.63
CA MET A 79 -2.98 1.99 10.73
C MET A 79 -4.25 2.59 10.11
N GLU A 80 -5.38 2.26 10.72
CA GLU A 80 -6.72 2.58 10.21
C GLU A 80 -6.99 4.08 10.12
N THR A 81 -6.51 4.87 11.09
CA THR A 81 -6.65 6.33 11.06
C THR A 81 -5.98 6.94 9.84
N MET A 82 -4.75 6.53 9.52
CA MET A 82 -4.05 7.04 8.33
C MET A 82 -4.73 6.60 7.02
N LEU A 83 -5.25 5.38 6.96
CA LEU A 83 -6.03 4.95 5.79
C LEU A 83 -7.32 5.76 5.64
N ARG A 84 -7.95 6.12 6.76
CA ARG A 84 -9.18 6.92 6.77
C ARG A 84 -8.93 8.34 6.28
N GLU A 85 -7.93 9.02 6.84
CA GLU A 85 -7.55 10.38 6.42
C GLU A 85 -7.29 10.46 4.92
N ARG A 86 -6.55 9.48 4.38
CA ARG A 86 -6.28 9.40 2.94
C ARG A 86 -7.55 9.14 2.11
N ALA A 87 -8.45 8.29 2.62
CA ALA A 87 -9.71 8.01 1.95
C ALA A 87 -10.62 9.25 1.92
N GLU A 88 -10.66 10.02 3.00
CA GLU A 88 -11.36 11.31 3.10
C GLU A 88 -10.77 12.35 2.12
N ASP A 89 -9.45 12.33 1.91
CA ASP A 89 -8.76 13.12 0.87
C ASP A 89 -9.00 12.60 -0.58
N GLY A 90 -9.80 11.55 -0.75
CA GLY A 90 -10.20 11.01 -2.05
C GLY A 90 -9.36 9.84 -2.56
N ASP A 91 -8.43 9.30 -1.76
CA ASP A 91 -7.69 8.08 -2.11
C ASP A 91 -8.59 6.85 -1.99
N ARG A 92 -9.21 6.47 -3.12
CA ARG A 92 -10.10 5.29 -3.19
C ARG A 92 -9.39 3.98 -2.82
N ASP A 93 -8.10 3.85 -3.09
CA ASP A 93 -7.35 2.63 -2.74
C ASP A 93 -7.14 2.53 -1.22
N ALA A 94 -6.99 3.67 -0.54
CA ALA A 94 -6.96 3.74 0.92
C ALA A 94 -8.31 3.32 1.53
N LEU A 95 -9.43 3.76 0.94
CA LEU A 95 -10.77 3.31 1.35
C LEU A 95 -10.90 1.78 1.25
N TYR A 96 -10.48 1.19 0.14
CA TYR A 96 -10.56 -0.26 -0.05
C TYR A 96 -9.68 -1.02 0.95
N CYS A 97 -8.49 -0.49 1.24
CA CYS A 97 -7.61 -1.06 2.26
C CYS A 97 -8.22 -0.97 3.66
N LEU A 98 -8.85 0.15 4.02
CA LEU A 98 -9.53 0.32 5.31
C LEU A 98 -10.72 -0.64 5.45
N VAL A 99 -11.58 -0.72 4.44
CA VAL A 99 -12.74 -1.62 4.42
C VAL A 99 -12.30 -3.08 4.58
N ARG A 100 -11.31 -3.52 3.80
CA ARG A 100 -10.75 -4.88 3.93
C ARG A 100 -10.23 -5.14 5.34
N ARG A 101 -9.47 -4.19 5.90
CA ARG A 101 -8.92 -4.32 7.26
C ARG A 101 -10.01 -4.48 8.31
N LEU A 102 -11.07 -3.69 8.24
CA LEU A 102 -12.21 -3.77 9.15
C LEU A 102 -12.91 -5.13 9.03
N CYS A 103 -13.19 -5.58 7.80
CA CYS A 103 -13.77 -6.89 7.54
C CYS A 103 -12.90 -8.06 8.05
N GLU A 104 -11.58 -8.02 7.84
CA GLU A 104 -10.63 -9.04 8.34
C GLU A 104 -10.63 -9.16 9.87
N THR A 105 -11.06 -8.12 10.56
CA THR A 105 -11.21 -8.09 12.03
C THR A 105 -12.67 -8.24 12.47
N SER A 106 -13.54 -8.74 11.60
CA SER A 106 -14.97 -8.95 11.87
C SER A 106 -15.74 -7.68 12.24
N ARG A 107 -15.25 -6.49 11.85
CA ARG A 107 -15.88 -5.18 12.09
C ARG A 107 -16.65 -4.69 10.87
N THR A 108 -17.48 -5.57 10.29
CA THR A 108 -18.20 -5.30 9.03
C THR A 108 -19.19 -4.13 9.15
N GLU A 109 -19.85 -3.94 10.29
CA GLU A 109 -20.72 -2.77 10.51
C GLU A 109 -19.93 -1.46 10.48
N GLN A 110 -18.73 -1.45 11.07
CA GLN A 110 -17.86 -0.28 11.01
C GLN A 110 -17.38 -0.03 9.57
N ALA A 111 -17.15 -1.09 8.79
CA ALA A 111 -16.83 -0.98 7.37
C ALA A 111 -17.97 -0.34 6.57
N ARG A 112 -19.22 -0.77 6.80
CA ARG A 112 -20.43 -0.14 6.21
C ARG A 112 -20.53 1.33 6.55
N HIS A 113 -20.42 1.67 7.83
CA HIS A 113 -20.50 3.06 8.28
C HIS A 113 -19.42 3.91 7.62
N THR A 114 -18.19 3.39 7.54
CA THR A 114 -17.07 4.08 6.90
C THR A 114 -17.34 4.36 5.42
N VAL A 115 -17.87 3.38 4.66
CA VAL A 115 -18.22 3.58 3.25
C VAL A 115 -19.36 4.59 3.10
N ALA A 116 -20.41 4.48 3.93
CA ALA A 116 -21.55 5.38 3.88
C ALA A 116 -21.16 6.84 4.15
N GLU A 117 -20.18 7.06 5.02
CA GLU A 117 -19.69 8.39 5.39
C GLU A 117 -18.75 8.99 4.34
N ILE A 118 -17.79 8.21 3.83
CA ILE A 118 -16.74 8.73 2.95
C ILE A 118 -17.16 8.70 1.48
N ALA A 119 -17.79 7.62 1.04
CA ALA A 119 -18.10 7.40 -0.37
C ALA A 119 -19.33 6.48 -0.52
N PRO A 120 -20.54 6.97 -0.20
CA PRO A 120 -21.76 6.15 -0.16
C PRO A 120 -22.10 5.48 -1.48
N GLU A 121 -21.71 6.07 -2.60
CA GLU A 121 -21.95 5.56 -3.96
C GLU A 121 -20.83 4.62 -4.46
N ASN A 122 -19.81 4.33 -3.65
CA ASN A 122 -18.69 3.49 -4.08
C ASN A 122 -19.08 2.00 -4.07
N GLN A 123 -19.58 1.54 -5.22
CA GLN A 123 -20.01 0.16 -5.43
C GLN A 123 -18.91 -0.86 -5.11
N HIS A 124 -17.65 -0.60 -5.48
CA HIS A 124 -16.57 -1.56 -5.22
C HIS A 124 -16.29 -1.74 -3.71
N ALA A 125 -16.36 -0.65 -2.94
CA ALA A 125 -16.22 -0.74 -1.49
C ALA A 125 -17.36 -1.55 -0.85
N GLN A 126 -18.58 -1.43 -1.36
CA GLN A 126 -19.73 -2.22 -0.93
C GLN A 126 -19.57 -3.70 -1.29
N GLU A 127 -19.07 -4.02 -2.49
CA GLU A 127 -18.80 -5.41 -2.92
C GLU A 127 -17.78 -6.11 -2.03
N ILE A 128 -16.75 -5.40 -1.55
CA ILE A 128 -15.77 -5.95 -0.60
C ILE A 128 -16.46 -6.40 0.70
N ILE A 129 -17.38 -5.58 1.21
CA ILE A 129 -18.13 -5.87 2.44
C ILE A 129 -19.00 -7.11 2.24
N ILE A 130 -19.77 -7.16 1.15
CA ILE A 130 -20.66 -8.29 0.82
C ILE A 130 -19.86 -9.58 0.69
N ALA A 131 -18.72 -9.55 0.00
CA ALA A 131 -17.86 -10.72 -0.15
C ALA A 131 -17.29 -11.23 1.18
N ALA A 132 -16.96 -10.31 2.10
CA ALA A 132 -16.50 -10.69 3.44
C ALA A 132 -17.61 -11.38 4.25
N GLU A 133 -18.83 -10.85 4.23
CA GLU A 133 -19.98 -11.45 4.93
C GLU A 133 -20.35 -12.84 4.43
N ALA A 134 -20.30 -13.03 3.10
CA ALA A 134 -20.51 -14.34 2.50
C ALA A 134 -19.46 -15.37 2.96
N SER A 135 -18.20 -14.94 3.10
CA SER A 135 -17.11 -15.79 3.56
C SER A 135 -17.27 -16.21 5.03
N PHE A 136 -17.74 -15.31 5.91
CA PHE A 136 -18.02 -15.65 7.30
C PHE A 136 -19.21 -16.60 7.47
N SER A 137 -20.21 -16.51 6.59
CA SER A 137 -21.41 -17.36 6.64
C SER A 137 -21.15 -18.80 6.16
N GLN A 138 -20.05 -19.05 5.44
CA GLN A 138 -19.66 -20.38 4.95
C GLN A 138 -18.67 -21.11 5.88
N GLY A 139 -18.11 -20.41 6.88
CA GLY A 139 -17.12 -20.94 7.81
C GLY A 139 -17.65 -21.26 9.22
N ALA A 140 -18.95 -21.05 9.47
CA ALA A 140 -19.65 -21.35 10.72
C ALA A 140 -20.54 -22.59 10.56
#